data_AF-A0A2U9SBI5-F1
#
_entry.id   AF-A0A2U9SBI5-F1
#
_cell.length_a   1.000
_cell.length_b   1.000
_cell.length_c   1.000
_cell.angle_alpha   90.00
_cell.angle_beta   90.00
_cell.angle_gamma   90.00
#
_symmetry.space_group_name_H-M   'P 1'
#
loop_
_entity.id
_entity.type
_entity.pdbx_description
1 polymer ?
#
loop_
_entity_poly.entity_id
_entity_poly.type
_entity_poly.pdbx_seq_one_letter_code
_entity_poly.pdbx_strand_id
1 'polypeptide(L)'
;MNPFALLPIAGLLTVTLSATVTPASAGDRGIVVVYDSSGSMRAQTSDRHGKREVAQAAFRFFAEGLTKQSPGSIVSVVSFGHSVSFVPSSGAARVAGCKDIDIVAPPVRLDTEQLDRMERIVSGLQAKGYSPITETLLKTADILGADGGIIVLISDFEDTCDQTLDAPCEALRTINLGRDKNRVEIDTIVVPRAGDMRTEAVDRLAACSGAIRIDLTRPEEAQRTMAELAKRVADKHRQASFIQPTLQVLGLDLRSGAVLRDGKLRVEIQRAGEGKSIFATPLPIPTDPIALPPGTYEVSLWSGEEKILRRNAVSLASGEQKIVYFTP
;
A
#
# COMPACT_ATOMS: atom_id res chain seq x y z
N MET A 1 47.93 -49.31 31.14
CA MET A 1 47.41 -48.02 31.64
C MET A 1 47.06 -47.17 30.42
N ASN A 2 45.75 -46.86 30.29
CA ASN A 2 45.01 -46.02 29.33
C ASN A 2 45.21 -46.15 27.80
N PRO A 3 44.19 -46.64 27.07
CA PRO A 3 44.02 -46.39 25.64
C PRO A 3 43.30 -45.05 25.40
N PHE A 4 43.75 -44.30 24.39
CA PHE A 4 43.16 -43.04 23.94
C PHE A 4 41.79 -43.28 23.29
N ALA A 5 40.77 -42.60 23.81
CA ALA A 5 39.42 -42.56 23.25
C ALA A 5 39.34 -41.52 22.12
N LEU A 6 38.87 -41.96 20.95
CA LEU A 6 38.46 -41.11 19.83
C LEU A 6 37.06 -40.54 20.11
N LEU A 7 36.93 -39.21 20.12
CA LEU A 7 35.65 -38.50 20.13
C LEU A 7 35.16 -38.28 18.69
N PRO A 8 33.88 -38.51 18.38
CA PRO A 8 33.31 -38.14 17.09
C PRO A 8 32.93 -36.65 17.08
N ILE A 9 33.40 -35.93 16.05
CA ILE A 9 33.00 -34.56 15.75
C ILE A 9 31.59 -34.61 15.14
N ALA A 10 30.59 -34.25 15.93
CA ALA A 10 29.23 -34.05 15.45
C ALA A 10 29.18 -32.78 14.58
N GLY A 11 29.00 -32.95 13.27
CA GLY A 11 28.82 -31.87 12.32
C GLY A 11 27.53 -31.10 12.62
N LEU A 12 27.69 -29.84 13.06
CA LEU A 12 26.59 -28.92 13.29
C LEU A 12 26.07 -28.44 11.92
N LEU A 13 24.96 -29.03 11.47
CA LEU A 13 24.28 -28.64 10.24
C LEU A 13 23.51 -27.33 10.50
N THR A 14 24.12 -26.18 10.20
CA THR A 14 23.44 -24.88 10.23
C THR A 14 22.47 -24.78 9.06
N VAL A 15 21.17 -24.97 9.33
CA VAL A 15 20.09 -24.65 8.40
C VAL A 15 19.89 -23.13 8.42
N THR A 16 20.45 -22.43 7.43
CA THR A 16 20.15 -21.02 7.19
C THR A 16 18.77 -20.89 6.56
N LEU A 17 17.76 -20.56 7.38
CA LEU A 17 16.46 -20.09 6.90
C LEU A 17 16.67 -18.72 6.24
N SER A 18 16.82 -18.69 4.92
CA SER A 18 16.73 -17.45 4.16
C SER A 18 15.25 -17.11 4.01
N ALA A 19 14.77 -16.13 4.78
CA ALA A 19 13.46 -15.54 4.54
C ALA A 19 13.52 -14.80 3.20
N THR A 20 13.02 -15.44 2.14
CA THR A 20 12.80 -14.78 0.86
C THR A 20 11.69 -13.76 1.05
N VAL A 21 12.04 -12.49 1.17
CA VAL A 21 11.10 -11.38 1.01
C VAL A 21 10.70 -11.41 -0.46
N THR A 22 9.55 -12.01 -0.75
CA THR A 22 8.97 -11.91 -2.09
C THR A 22 8.66 -10.44 -2.34
N PRO A 23 9.29 -9.78 -3.33
CA PRO A 23 8.87 -8.43 -3.68
C PRO A 23 7.38 -8.47 -4.02
N ALA A 24 6.64 -7.47 -3.54
CA ALA A 24 5.27 -7.25 -3.99
C ALA A 24 5.27 -7.28 -5.53
N SER A 25 4.35 -8.06 -6.10
CA SER A 25 4.16 -8.08 -7.55
C SER A 25 4.01 -6.65 -8.04
N ALA A 26 4.83 -6.27 -9.04
CA ALA A 26 4.61 -5.04 -9.78
C ALA A 26 3.15 -4.99 -10.23
N GLY A 27 2.41 -3.95 -9.82
CA GLY A 27 1.00 -3.76 -10.13
C GLY A 27 0.04 -3.60 -8.93
N ASP A 28 0.41 -4.03 -7.72
CA ASP A 28 -0.45 -3.86 -6.53
C ASP A 28 0.03 -2.70 -5.64
N ARG A 29 -0.62 -1.54 -5.79
CA ARG A 29 -0.33 -0.32 -5.01
C ARG A 29 -0.63 -0.56 -3.53
N GLY A 30 0.37 -0.50 -2.67
CA GLY A 30 0.20 -0.75 -1.23
C GLY A 30 -0.63 0.31 -0.49
N ILE A 31 -1.26 -0.10 0.60
CA ILE A 31 -1.82 0.79 1.63
C ILE A 31 -0.85 0.81 2.81
N VAL A 32 -0.39 2.00 3.21
CA VAL A 32 0.43 2.16 4.42
C VAL A 32 -0.37 2.93 5.45
N VAL A 33 -0.50 2.35 6.64
CA VAL A 33 -0.98 3.11 7.81
C VAL A 33 0.24 3.67 8.53
N VAL A 34 0.32 4.99 8.63
CA VAL A 34 1.31 5.67 9.47
C VAL A 34 0.68 5.93 10.83
N TYR A 35 1.24 5.32 11.86
CA TYR A 35 0.69 5.32 13.22
C TYR A 35 1.61 6.06 14.20
N ASP A 36 1.12 7.18 14.71
CA ASP A 36 1.82 7.98 15.70
C ASP A 36 1.87 7.28 17.06
N SER A 37 3.07 7.01 17.53
CA SER A 37 3.35 6.51 18.89
C SER A 37 4.28 7.46 19.65
N SER A 38 4.25 8.75 19.33
CA SER A 38 5.01 9.77 20.06
C SER A 38 4.47 10.01 21.47
N GLY A 39 5.23 10.74 22.28
CA GLY A 39 4.91 10.99 23.68
C GLY A 39 3.62 11.80 23.90
N SER A 40 3.21 12.63 22.93
CA SER A 40 1.98 13.46 22.97
C SER A 40 0.71 12.61 22.93
N MET A 41 0.77 11.42 22.33
CA MET A 41 -0.33 10.45 22.25
C MET A 41 -0.74 9.85 23.61
N ARG A 42 0.02 10.12 24.69
CA ARG A 42 -0.38 9.81 26.08
C ARG A 42 -1.41 10.77 26.65
N ALA A 43 -1.59 11.93 26.04
CA ALA A 43 -2.56 12.92 26.49
C ALA A 43 -4.00 12.43 26.29
N GLN A 44 -4.93 13.20 26.83
CA GLN A 44 -6.35 12.98 26.62
C GLN A 44 -6.87 13.79 25.43
N THR A 45 -7.93 13.28 24.82
CA THR A 45 -8.78 14.04 23.91
C THR A 45 -9.60 15.08 24.67
N SER A 46 -10.28 15.98 23.94
CA SER A 46 -11.20 16.95 24.56
C SER A 46 -12.32 16.30 25.37
N ASP A 47 -12.69 15.05 25.06
CA ASP A 47 -13.72 14.28 25.75
C ASP A 47 -13.16 13.38 26.86
N ARG A 48 -11.89 13.58 27.25
CA ARG A 48 -11.18 12.87 28.33
C ARG A 48 -10.90 11.38 28.06
N HIS A 49 -10.94 10.94 26.81
CA HIS A 49 -10.42 9.62 26.41
C HIS A 49 -8.92 9.69 26.10
N GLY A 50 -8.19 8.59 26.17
CA GLY A 50 -6.77 8.60 25.78
C GLY A 50 -6.61 8.78 24.27
N LYS A 51 -5.75 9.70 23.80
CA LYS A 51 -5.47 9.85 22.36
C LYS A 51 -5.03 8.53 21.71
N ARG A 52 -4.12 7.80 22.37
CA ARG A 52 -3.69 6.45 21.95
C ARG A 52 -4.86 5.47 21.84
N GLU A 53 -5.78 5.48 22.79
CA GLU A 53 -6.96 4.59 22.77
C GLU A 53 -7.85 4.89 21.56
N VAL A 54 -8.12 6.17 21.29
CA VAL A 54 -8.88 6.60 20.11
C VAL A 54 -8.15 6.23 18.81
N ALA A 55 -6.83 6.41 18.75
CA ALA A 55 -6.02 6.01 17.60
C ALA A 55 -6.01 4.50 17.37
N GLN A 56 -5.95 3.69 18.45
CA GLN A 56 -6.04 2.23 18.37
C GLN A 56 -7.41 1.78 17.86
N ALA A 57 -8.49 2.39 18.35
CA ALA A 57 -9.83 2.12 17.84
C ALA A 57 -9.94 2.50 16.35
N ALA A 58 -9.37 3.64 15.95
CA ALA A 58 -9.37 4.07 14.56
C ALA A 58 -8.62 3.08 13.65
N PHE A 59 -7.43 2.65 14.07
CA PHE A 59 -6.66 1.62 13.36
C PHE A 59 -7.45 0.32 13.21
N ARG A 60 -7.97 -0.22 14.31
CA ARG A 60 -8.75 -1.48 14.32
C ARG A 60 -9.93 -1.41 13.36
N PHE A 61 -10.80 -0.41 13.50
CA PHE A 61 -12.01 -0.32 12.68
C PHE A 61 -11.71 -0.05 11.20
N PHE A 62 -10.62 0.66 10.91
CA PHE A 62 -10.14 0.83 9.54
C PHE A 62 -9.68 -0.50 8.94
N ALA A 63 -8.83 -1.22 9.66
CA ALA A 63 -8.25 -2.46 9.18
C ALA A 63 -9.33 -3.56 9.04
N GLU A 64 -10.24 -3.70 10.01
CA GLU A 64 -11.44 -4.55 9.88
C GLU A 64 -12.29 -4.19 8.66
N GLY A 65 -12.49 -2.89 8.43
CA GLY A 65 -13.20 -2.36 7.28
C GLY A 65 -12.51 -2.75 5.98
N LEU A 66 -11.18 -2.61 5.90
CA LEU A 66 -10.39 -2.94 4.73
C LEU A 66 -10.45 -4.44 4.42
N THR A 67 -10.31 -5.31 5.42
CA THR A 67 -10.42 -6.77 5.23
C THR A 67 -11.77 -7.15 4.63
N LYS A 68 -12.86 -6.46 5.01
CA LYS A 68 -14.21 -6.69 4.46
C LYS A 68 -14.37 -6.13 3.06
N GLN A 69 -13.84 -4.93 2.81
CA GLN A 69 -14.09 -4.19 1.57
C GLN A 69 -13.13 -4.56 0.45
N SER A 70 -11.88 -4.91 0.75
CA SER A 70 -10.83 -5.23 -0.21
C SER A 70 -9.93 -6.36 0.33
N PRO A 71 -10.44 -7.60 0.40
CA PRO A 71 -9.66 -8.75 0.87
C PRO A 71 -8.37 -8.92 0.07
N GLY A 72 -7.26 -9.24 0.73
CA GLY A 72 -5.98 -9.49 0.07
C GLY A 72 -5.20 -8.24 -0.36
N SER A 73 -5.69 -7.03 -0.05
CA SER A 73 -4.92 -5.79 -0.27
C SER A 73 -3.60 -5.83 0.48
N ILE A 74 -2.53 -5.29 -0.12
CA ILE A 74 -1.23 -5.21 0.54
C ILE A 74 -1.26 -4.06 1.54
N VAL A 75 -1.13 -4.37 2.83
CA VAL A 75 -1.16 -3.40 3.92
C VAL A 75 0.15 -3.50 4.71
N SER A 76 0.68 -2.35 5.12
CA SER A 76 1.78 -2.26 6.09
C SER A 76 1.48 -1.19 7.13
N VAL A 77 2.19 -1.27 8.27
CA VAL A 77 2.12 -0.26 9.33
C VAL A 77 3.51 0.28 9.58
N VAL A 78 3.65 1.59 9.43
CA VAL A 78 4.83 2.35 9.84
C VAL A 78 4.47 3.10 11.11
N SER A 79 5.32 3.03 12.12
CA SER A 79 5.13 3.81 13.34
C SER A 79 6.36 4.66 13.64
N PHE A 80 6.15 5.76 14.36
CA PHE A 80 7.22 6.61 14.85
C PHE A 80 7.07 6.94 16.33
N GLY A 81 8.18 7.25 16.98
CA GLY A 81 8.22 7.72 18.37
C GLY A 81 8.01 6.65 19.45
N HIS A 82 8.09 5.35 19.12
CA HIS A 82 7.78 4.28 20.07
C HIS A 82 8.99 3.70 20.83
N SER A 83 10.23 3.91 20.36
CA SER A 83 11.43 3.27 20.91
C SER A 83 12.30 4.21 21.72
N VAL A 84 12.43 5.48 21.31
CA VAL A 84 13.29 6.47 21.96
C VAL A 84 12.45 7.45 22.76
N SER A 85 12.63 7.48 24.08
CA SER A 85 11.90 8.39 24.96
C SER A 85 12.20 9.87 24.68
N PHE A 86 11.18 10.71 24.81
CA PHE A 86 11.30 12.16 24.69
C PHE A 86 12.09 12.75 25.89
N VAL A 87 13.22 13.41 25.61
CA VAL A 87 14.07 14.06 26.62
C VAL A 87 14.45 15.48 26.15
N PRO A 88 13.67 16.52 26.53
CA PRO A 88 13.77 17.86 25.93
C PRO A 88 15.17 18.48 25.90
N SER A 89 15.96 18.25 26.95
CA SER A 89 17.29 18.83 27.13
C SER A 89 18.43 18.02 26.49
N SER A 90 18.13 16.86 25.89
CA SER A 90 19.14 15.98 25.31
C SER A 90 19.16 16.07 23.79
N GLY A 91 20.16 16.75 23.25
CA GLY A 91 20.38 16.82 21.80
C GLY A 91 20.58 15.44 21.17
N ALA A 92 21.29 14.53 21.86
CA ALA A 92 21.48 13.15 21.40
C ALA A 92 20.17 12.34 21.36
N ALA A 93 19.31 12.48 22.38
CA ALA A 93 18.00 11.85 22.39
C ALA A 93 17.09 12.39 21.29
N ARG A 94 17.14 13.71 21.03
CA ARG A 94 16.42 14.32 19.91
C ARG A 94 16.89 13.79 18.56
N VAL A 95 18.21 13.71 18.33
CA VAL A 95 18.76 13.18 17.06
C VAL A 95 18.36 11.72 16.84
N ALA A 96 18.40 10.89 17.89
CA ALA A 96 17.96 9.49 17.79
C ALA A 96 16.44 9.37 17.63
N GLY A 97 15.66 10.12 18.42
CA GLY A 97 14.20 10.10 18.40
C GLY A 97 13.60 10.64 17.10
N CYS A 98 14.24 11.60 16.45
CA CYS A 98 13.81 12.06 15.13
C CYS A 98 14.14 11.09 14.00
N LYS A 99 14.78 9.96 14.31
CA LYS A 99 15.00 8.82 13.40
C LYS A 99 14.24 7.56 13.85
N ASP A 100 13.48 7.65 14.94
CA ASP A 100 12.71 6.55 15.53
C ASP A 100 11.45 6.30 14.71
N ILE A 101 11.64 5.65 13.56
CA ILE A 101 10.61 5.32 12.58
C ILE A 101 10.82 3.87 12.15
N ASP A 102 9.88 2.99 12.44
CA ASP A 102 9.98 1.56 12.11
C ASP A 102 8.77 1.06 11.32
N ILE A 103 9.04 0.08 10.45
CA ILE A 103 7.99 -0.73 9.84
C ILE A 103 7.59 -1.78 10.87
N VAL A 104 6.62 -1.46 11.71
CA VAL A 104 6.19 -2.33 12.81
C VAL A 104 5.35 -3.51 12.31
N ALA A 105 4.69 -3.36 11.17
CA ALA A 105 4.10 -4.48 10.42
C ALA A 105 4.52 -4.38 8.94
N PRO A 106 5.28 -5.37 8.41
CA PRO A 106 5.73 -5.34 7.03
C PRO A 106 4.56 -5.45 6.04
N PRO A 107 4.75 -5.08 4.76
CA PRO A 107 3.76 -5.27 3.72
C PRO A 107 3.30 -6.73 3.62
N VAL A 108 2.03 -6.98 3.87
CA VAL A 108 1.41 -8.30 3.79
C VAL A 108 0.03 -8.20 3.13
N ARG A 109 -0.41 -9.27 2.47
CA ARG A 109 -1.81 -9.37 2.03
C ARG A 109 -2.71 -9.49 3.24
N LEU A 110 -3.66 -8.57 3.37
CA LEU A 110 -4.53 -8.51 4.53
C LEU A 110 -5.59 -9.62 4.48
N ASP A 111 -5.57 -10.47 5.50
CA ASP A 111 -6.61 -11.43 5.87
C ASP A 111 -6.92 -11.29 7.37
N THR A 112 -7.80 -12.12 7.91
CA THR A 112 -8.18 -12.07 9.33
C THR A 112 -6.99 -12.36 10.26
N GLU A 113 -6.10 -13.28 9.92
CA GLU A 113 -4.95 -13.62 10.78
C GLU A 113 -3.91 -12.48 10.79
N GLN A 114 -3.64 -11.89 9.63
CA GLN A 114 -2.74 -10.75 9.50
C GLN A 114 -3.32 -9.51 10.19
N LEU A 115 -4.63 -9.30 10.12
CA LEU A 115 -5.34 -8.27 10.87
C LEU A 115 -5.10 -8.44 12.38
N ASP A 116 -5.39 -9.61 12.94
CA ASP A 116 -5.20 -9.91 14.37
C ASP A 116 -3.74 -9.72 14.82
N ARG A 117 -2.79 -10.02 13.93
CA ARG A 117 -1.36 -9.78 14.19
C ARG A 117 -1.03 -8.29 14.21
N MET A 118 -1.50 -7.53 13.21
CA MET A 118 -1.28 -6.09 13.14
C MET A 118 -1.90 -5.35 14.32
N GLU A 119 -3.12 -5.72 14.73
CA GLU A 119 -3.77 -5.14 15.90
C GLU A 119 -2.99 -5.40 17.19
N ARG A 120 -2.44 -6.62 17.37
CA ARG A 120 -1.58 -6.92 18.52
C ARG A 120 -0.29 -6.10 18.52
N ILE A 121 0.31 -5.89 17.34
CA ILE A 121 1.49 -5.03 17.20
C ILE A 121 1.14 -3.59 17.61
N VAL A 122 0.11 -3.00 16.99
CA VAL A 122 -0.30 -1.59 17.25
C VAL A 122 -0.75 -1.39 18.70
N SER A 123 -1.47 -2.34 19.28
CA SER A 123 -1.90 -2.27 20.69
C SER A 123 -0.74 -2.34 21.67
N GLY A 124 0.34 -3.04 21.30
CA GLY A 124 1.58 -3.16 22.07
C GLY A 124 2.52 -1.96 21.99
N LEU A 125 2.31 -1.05 21.03
CA LEU A 125 3.13 0.16 20.90
C LEU A 125 2.97 1.09 22.10
N GLN A 126 4.09 1.62 22.56
CA GLN A 126 4.16 2.54 23.69
C GLN A 126 4.39 3.97 23.19
N ALA A 127 3.54 4.89 23.63
CA ALA A 127 3.62 6.31 23.30
C ALA A 127 4.75 7.01 24.08
N LYS A 128 5.94 7.21 23.50
CA LYS A 128 7.14 7.61 24.27
C LYS A 128 7.89 8.85 23.76
N GLY A 129 8.01 8.97 22.45
CA GLY A 129 9.14 9.63 21.82
C GLY A 129 8.81 10.91 21.08
N TYR A 130 9.72 11.25 20.19
CA TYR A 130 9.60 12.40 19.29
C TYR A 130 8.71 12.06 18.09
N SER A 131 8.30 13.09 17.35
CA SER A 131 7.33 12.99 16.26
C SER A 131 7.94 13.46 14.94
N PRO A 132 8.72 12.64 14.22
CA PRO A 132 9.31 13.03 12.94
C PRO A 132 8.33 12.83 11.77
N ILE A 133 7.28 13.67 11.66
CA ILE A 133 6.21 13.46 10.66
C ILE A 133 6.77 13.58 9.24
N THR A 134 7.53 14.64 8.96
CA THR A 134 8.13 14.89 7.64
C THR A 134 9.00 13.72 7.18
N GLU A 135 9.93 13.25 8.02
CA GLU A 135 10.83 12.13 7.71
C GLU A 135 10.05 10.81 7.58
N THR A 136 9.00 10.62 8.37
CA THR A 136 8.14 9.44 8.27
C THR A 136 7.41 9.39 6.92
N LEU A 137 6.93 10.52 6.41
CA LEU A 137 6.29 10.59 5.10
C LEU A 137 7.27 10.24 3.98
N LEU A 138 8.51 10.74 4.04
CA LEU A 138 9.59 10.40 3.09
C LEU A 138 9.89 8.90 3.12
N LYS A 139 10.14 8.32 4.30
CA LYS A 139 10.41 6.88 4.46
C LYS A 139 9.22 6.01 4.01
N THR A 140 7.99 6.47 4.26
CA THR A 140 6.78 5.78 3.81
C THR A 140 6.68 5.77 2.28
N ALA A 141 7.02 6.88 1.62
CA ALA A 141 7.07 6.93 0.17
C ALA A 141 8.12 5.98 -0.42
N ASP A 142 9.25 5.79 0.26
CA ASP A 142 10.27 4.81 -0.13
C ASP A 142 9.76 3.37 0.00
N ILE A 143 9.02 3.05 1.07
CA ILE A 143 8.39 1.74 1.27
C ILE A 143 7.38 1.43 0.16
N LEU A 144 6.59 2.43 -0.24
CA LEU A 144 5.65 2.31 -1.36
C LEU A 144 6.34 2.13 -2.72
N GLY A 145 7.64 2.39 -2.79
CA GLY A 145 8.46 2.15 -3.98
C GLY A 145 7.96 2.88 -5.22
N ALA A 146 8.38 2.38 -6.38
CA ALA A 146 8.05 3.01 -7.65
C ALA A 146 6.54 3.03 -7.91
N ASP A 147 5.77 2.02 -7.47
CA ASP A 147 4.33 1.88 -7.76
C ASP A 147 3.45 2.88 -7.01
N GLY A 148 3.99 3.49 -5.95
CA GLY A 148 3.26 4.40 -5.09
C GLY A 148 2.15 3.68 -4.30
N GLY A 149 1.21 4.44 -3.76
CA GLY A 149 0.18 3.85 -2.91
C GLY A 149 -0.63 4.88 -2.15
N ILE A 150 -1.38 4.38 -1.17
CA ILE A 150 -2.25 5.19 -0.32
C ILE A 150 -1.66 5.21 1.10
N ILE A 151 -1.52 6.40 1.66
CA ILE A 151 -1.14 6.62 3.06
C ILE A 151 -2.38 7.03 3.84
N VAL A 152 -2.61 6.35 4.96
CA VAL A 152 -3.56 6.77 6.00
C VAL A 152 -2.75 7.15 7.24
N LEU A 153 -2.77 8.43 7.60
CA LEU A 153 -1.99 8.96 8.72
C LEU A 153 -2.88 9.09 9.95
N ILE A 154 -2.53 8.40 11.04
CA ILE A 154 -3.19 8.49 12.34
C ILE A 154 -2.22 9.15 13.32
N SER A 155 -2.42 10.44 13.62
CA SER A 155 -1.50 11.26 14.43
C SER A 155 -2.22 12.41 15.11
N ASP A 156 -1.71 12.89 16.24
CA ASP A 156 -2.16 14.14 16.86
C ASP A 156 -1.46 15.41 16.33
N PHE A 157 -0.57 15.23 15.34
CA PHE A 157 0.12 16.29 14.58
C PHE A 157 1.03 17.19 15.40
N GLU A 158 1.48 16.74 16.57
CA GLU A 158 2.48 17.46 17.36
C GLU A 158 3.90 17.11 16.88
N ASP A 159 4.37 17.73 15.78
CA ASP A 159 5.73 17.53 15.27
C ASP A 159 6.77 18.20 16.20
N THR A 160 7.56 17.37 16.88
CA THR A 160 8.60 17.80 17.82
C THR A 160 10.01 17.79 17.21
N CYS A 161 10.14 17.32 15.97
CA CYS A 161 11.40 17.21 15.25
C CYS A 161 11.60 18.39 14.30
N ASP A 162 10.54 18.79 13.61
CA ASP A 162 10.45 19.95 12.72
C ASP A 162 9.14 20.71 12.95
N GLN A 163 9.24 21.91 13.53
CA GLN A 163 8.07 22.76 13.82
C GLN A 163 7.66 23.64 12.63
N THR A 164 8.32 23.48 11.48
CA THR A 164 7.99 24.21 10.27
C THR A 164 6.67 23.69 9.70
N LEU A 165 5.64 24.53 9.71
CA LEU A 165 4.28 24.14 9.33
C LEU A 165 4.16 23.60 7.89
N ASP A 166 5.04 24.03 6.99
CA ASP A 166 5.02 23.65 5.57
C ASP A 166 5.91 22.44 5.26
N ALA A 167 6.73 21.95 6.20
CA ALA A 167 7.67 20.86 5.96
C ALA A 167 7.00 19.56 5.48
N PRO A 168 5.86 19.10 6.04
CA PRO A 168 5.14 17.95 5.49
C PRO A 168 4.67 18.15 4.03
N CYS A 169 4.26 19.36 3.66
CA CYS A 169 3.88 19.69 2.29
C CYS A 169 5.09 19.71 1.34
N GLU A 170 6.25 20.16 1.80
CA GLU A 170 7.51 20.11 1.03
C GLU A 170 7.99 18.67 0.81
N ALA A 171 7.87 17.80 1.81
CA ALA A 171 8.11 16.37 1.66
C ALA A 171 7.20 15.77 0.58
N LEU A 172 5.89 16.07 0.60
CA LEU A 172 4.96 15.61 -0.43
C LEU A 172 5.29 16.13 -1.84
N ARG A 173 5.72 17.39 -1.96
CA ARG A 173 6.19 17.91 -3.26
C ARG A 173 7.42 17.13 -3.72
N THR A 174 8.38 16.89 -2.84
CA THR A 174 9.59 16.11 -3.15
C THR A 174 9.25 14.69 -3.61
N ILE A 175 8.36 14.01 -2.89
CA ILE A 175 7.86 12.67 -3.24
C ILE A 175 7.21 12.66 -4.64
N ASN A 176 6.42 13.70 -4.97
CA ASN A 176 5.67 13.76 -6.22
C ASN A 176 6.48 14.30 -7.41
N LEU A 177 7.54 15.08 -7.19
CA LEU A 177 8.42 15.60 -8.26
C LEU A 177 9.31 14.52 -8.87
N GLY A 178 9.59 13.43 -8.13
CA GLY A 178 10.48 12.35 -8.56
C GLY A 178 9.80 11.17 -9.27
N ARG A 179 8.47 11.17 -9.43
CA ARG A 179 7.72 10.00 -9.92
C ARG A 179 6.75 10.37 -11.03
N ASP A 180 7.12 10.07 -12.27
CA ASP A 180 6.18 10.06 -13.38
C ASP A 180 5.13 8.96 -13.12
N LYS A 181 3.88 9.39 -12.88
CA LYS A 181 2.63 8.60 -12.90
C LYS A 181 2.32 7.68 -11.71
N ASN A 182 3.23 7.46 -10.76
CA ASN A 182 2.95 6.62 -9.59
C ASN A 182 2.82 7.46 -8.31
N ARG A 183 1.61 8.00 -8.11
CA ARG A 183 1.31 8.93 -7.00
C ARG A 183 1.41 8.24 -5.66
N VAL A 184 2.16 8.79 -4.72
CA VAL A 184 1.94 8.53 -3.28
C VAL A 184 0.88 9.53 -2.84
N GLU A 185 -0.26 9.04 -2.36
CA GLU A 185 -1.38 9.87 -1.92
C GLU A 185 -1.55 9.72 -0.42
N ILE A 186 -1.52 10.84 0.32
CA ILE A 186 -2.12 10.86 1.64
C ILE A 186 -3.62 11.01 1.42
N ASP A 187 -4.38 9.94 1.64
CA ASP A 187 -5.83 9.96 1.42
C ASP A 187 -6.55 10.60 2.61
N THR A 188 -6.13 10.22 3.81
CA THR A 188 -6.82 10.60 5.03
C THR A 188 -5.86 10.82 6.18
N ILE A 189 -6.21 11.84 6.97
CA ILE A 189 -5.57 12.24 8.20
C ILE A 189 -6.58 12.05 9.34
N VAL A 190 -6.28 11.14 10.25
CA VAL A 190 -7.09 10.87 11.44
C VAL A 190 -6.42 11.49 12.66
N VAL A 191 -7.14 12.34 13.36
CA VAL A 191 -6.62 13.16 14.45
C VAL A 191 -7.35 12.88 15.76
N PRO A 192 -6.70 12.22 16.72
CA PRO A 192 -7.19 12.14 18.10
C PRO A 192 -7.10 13.52 18.76
N ARG A 193 -8.22 14.25 18.77
CA ARG A 193 -8.22 15.69 19.05
C ARG A 193 -8.14 16.01 20.54
N ALA A 194 -7.12 16.76 20.95
CA ALA A 194 -7.09 17.45 22.25
C ALA A 194 -7.74 18.83 22.18
N GLY A 195 -8.17 19.35 23.34
CA GLY A 195 -8.85 20.65 23.44
C GLY A 195 -7.95 21.85 23.13
N ASP A 196 -6.63 21.72 23.33
CA ASP A 196 -5.59 22.74 23.13
C ASP A 196 -4.75 22.51 21.86
N MET A 197 -5.11 21.50 21.06
CA MET A 197 -4.36 21.11 19.87
C MET A 197 -4.33 22.23 18.82
N ARG A 198 -3.12 22.58 18.35
CA ARG A 198 -2.93 23.51 17.23
C ARG A 198 -3.20 22.79 15.92
N THR A 199 -4.19 23.27 15.16
CA THR A 199 -4.62 22.58 13.92
C THR A 199 -3.95 23.08 12.65
N GLU A 200 -3.17 24.16 12.70
CA GLU A 200 -2.65 24.80 11.49
C GLU A 200 -1.80 23.86 10.63
N ALA A 201 -0.92 23.06 11.25
CA ALA A 201 -0.08 22.10 10.52
C ALA A 201 -0.92 21.02 9.82
N VAL A 202 -1.94 20.47 10.50
CA VAL A 202 -2.82 19.47 9.90
C VAL A 202 -3.71 20.06 8.81
N ASP A 203 -4.19 21.28 8.99
CA ASP A 203 -5.02 21.98 8.00
C ASP A 203 -4.21 22.28 6.73
N ARG A 204 -2.94 22.68 6.86
CA ARG A 204 -2.01 22.86 5.74
C ARG A 204 -1.71 21.55 5.03
N LEU A 205 -1.42 20.48 5.78
CA LEU A 205 -1.16 19.18 5.17
C LEU A 205 -2.39 18.69 4.40
N ALA A 206 -3.58 18.78 4.98
CA ALA A 206 -4.83 18.43 4.30
C ALA A 206 -5.01 19.25 3.01
N ALA A 207 -4.77 20.57 3.06
CA ALA A 207 -4.89 21.44 1.90
C ALA A 207 -3.91 21.10 0.76
N CYS A 208 -2.64 20.80 1.08
CA CYS A 208 -1.62 20.53 0.06
C CYS A 208 -1.65 19.08 -0.46
N SER A 209 -2.12 18.13 0.35
CA SER A 209 -2.25 16.72 -0.05
C SER A 209 -3.61 16.40 -0.70
N GLY A 210 -4.64 17.18 -0.40
CA GLY A 210 -6.03 16.83 -0.71
C GLY A 210 -6.63 15.80 0.25
N ALA A 211 -5.93 15.47 1.33
CA ALA A 211 -6.38 14.48 2.31
C ALA A 211 -7.63 14.94 3.05
N ILE A 212 -8.49 13.97 3.38
CA ILE A 212 -9.63 14.21 4.25
C ILE A 212 -9.15 14.21 5.70
N ARG A 213 -9.48 15.25 6.45
CA ARG A 213 -9.26 15.30 7.89
C ARG A 213 -10.45 14.69 8.63
N ILE A 214 -10.17 13.79 9.55
CA ILE A 214 -11.14 13.15 10.44
C ILE A 214 -10.68 13.42 11.87
N ASP A 215 -11.40 14.29 12.58
CA ASP A 215 -11.19 14.46 14.01
C ASP A 215 -11.98 13.40 14.78
N LEU A 216 -11.33 12.73 15.73
CA LEU A 216 -11.97 11.78 16.65
C LEU A 216 -11.66 12.22 18.07
N THR A 217 -12.69 12.31 18.92
CA THR A 217 -12.51 12.58 20.35
C THR A 217 -12.79 11.35 21.20
N ARG A 218 -13.49 10.36 20.64
CA ARG A 218 -13.92 9.13 21.34
C ARG A 218 -13.72 7.86 20.50
N PRO A 219 -13.44 6.70 21.12
CA PRO A 219 -13.27 5.45 20.39
C PRO A 219 -14.51 5.01 19.60
N GLU A 220 -15.72 5.30 20.09
CA GLU A 220 -16.98 4.86 19.47
C GLU A 220 -17.27 5.59 18.15
N GLU A 221 -16.82 6.85 18.03
CA GLU A 221 -16.94 7.64 16.79
C GLU A 221 -16.12 7.03 15.65
N ALA A 222 -15.03 6.32 16.00
CA ALA A 222 -14.16 5.69 15.03
C ALA A 222 -14.89 4.56 14.27
N GLN A 223 -15.83 3.84 14.89
CA GLN A 223 -16.41 2.64 14.29
C GLN A 223 -17.06 2.90 12.93
N ARG A 224 -17.99 3.87 12.86
CA ARG A 224 -18.69 4.18 11.62
C ARG A 224 -17.77 4.93 10.65
N THR A 225 -17.07 5.93 11.16
CA THR A 225 -16.23 6.82 10.35
C THR A 225 -15.09 6.06 9.67
N MET A 226 -14.43 5.14 10.39
CA MET A 226 -13.33 4.37 9.82
C MET A 226 -13.80 3.24 8.90
N ALA A 227 -15.01 2.70 9.10
CA ALA A 227 -15.61 1.79 8.14
C ALA A 227 -15.93 2.48 6.80
N GLU A 228 -16.45 3.72 6.86
CA GLU A 228 -16.67 4.55 5.67
C GLU A 228 -15.34 4.93 4.99
N LEU A 229 -14.31 5.26 5.78
CA LEU A 229 -12.95 5.48 5.26
C LEU A 229 -12.41 4.22 4.58
N ALA A 230 -12.49 3.06 5.21
CA ALA A 230 -11.99 1.81 4.66
C ALA A 230 -12.66 1.49 3.32
N LYS A 231 -13.97 1.75 3.19
CA LYS A 231 -14.67 1.62 1.91
C LYS A 231 -14.10 2.57 0.84
N ARG A 232 -13.88 3.84 1.19
CA ARG A 232 -13.29 4.84 0.27
C ARG A 232 -11.88 4.43 -0.17
N VAL A 233 -11.02 4.06 0.77
CA VAL A 233 -9.66 3.61 0.48
C VAL A 233 -9.69 2.34 -0.37
N ALA A 234 -10.56 1.37 -0.08
CA ALA A 234 -10.76 0.19 -0.89
C ALA A 234 -11.22 0.53 -2.32
N ASP A 235 -12.14 1.47 -2.49
CA ASP A 235 -12.59 1.95 -3.81
C ASP A 235 -11.45 2.61 -4.59
N LYS A 236 -10.66 3.47 -3.95
CA LYS A 236 -9.47 4.09 -4.56
C LYS A 236 -8.39 3.08 -4.90
N HIS A 237 -8.07 2.17 -3.96
CA HIS A 237 -7.11 1.10 -4.16
C HIS A 237 -7.52 0.24 -5.36
N ARG A 238 -8.80 -0.16 -5.44
CA ARG A 238 -9.32 -0.88 -6.61
C ARG A 238 -9.20 -0.10 -7.92
N GLN A 239 -9.49 1.19 -7.92
CA GLN A 239 -9.36 2.04 -9.11
C GLN A 239 -7.90 2.21 -9.54
N ALA A 240 -6.97 2.16 -8.58
CA ALA A 240 -5.54 2.38 -8.81
C ALA A 240 -4.78 1.08 -9.14
N SER A 241 -5.16 -0.07 -8.58
CA SER A 241 -4.74 -1.41 -9.02
C SER A 241 -5.31 -1.78 -10.40
N PHE A 242 -6.19 -0.93 -10.93
CA PHE A 242 -6.69 -0.98 -12.29
C PHE A 242 -5.70 -0.35 -13.28
N ILE A 243 -4.45 -0.78 -13.22
CA ILE A 243 -3.53 -0.53 -14.32
C ILE A 243 -3.97 -1.43 -15.47
N GLN A 244 -4.19 -0.80 -16.61
CA GLN A 244 -4.79 -1.43 -17.79
C GLN A 244 -3.88 -2.57 -18.28
N PRO A 245 -4.37 -3.81 -18.45
CA PRO A 245 -3.58 -4.82 -19.12
C PRO A 245 -3.29 -4.31 -20.53
N THR A 246 -2.03 -3.97 -20.79
CA THR A 246 -1.62 -3.51 -22.11
C THR A 246 -1.36 -4.76 -22.92
N LEU A 247 -2.18 -5.01 -23.94
CA LEU A 247 -1.89 -6.05 -24.91
C LEU A 247 -0.76 -5.52 -25.79
N GLN A 248 0.48 -5.91 -25.49
CA GLN A 248 1.60 -5.59 -26.36
C GLN A 248 1.67 -6.62 -27.48
N VAL A 249 1.43 -6.14 -28.69
CA VAL A 249 1.87 -6.80 -29.92
C VAL A 249 3.14 -6.06 -30.31
N LEU A 250 4.31 -6.71 -30.26
CA LEU A 250 5.62 -6.08 -30.53
C LEU A 250 5.57 -4.99 -31.62
N GLY A 251 5.68 -3.71 -31.24
CA GLY A 251 5.65 -2.57 -32.17
C GLY A 251 4.30 -1.85 -32.36
N LEU A 252 3.23 -2.27 -31.67
CA LEU A 252 1.95 -1.56 -31.59
C LEU A 252 1.41 -1.60 -30.15
N ASP A 253 1.46 -0.45 -29.46
CA ASP A 253 0.81 -0.26 -28.17
C ASP A 253 -0.71 -0.23 -28.36
N LEU A 254 -1.38 -1.36 -28.12
CA LEU A 254 -2.84 -1.40 -28.04
C LEU A 254 -3.26 -0.92 -26.65
N ARG A 255 -3.51 0.39 -26.51
CA ARG A 255 -4.04 0.96 -25.27
C ARG A 255 -5.49 0.49 -25.05
N SER A 256 -5.78 -0.26 -23.98
CA SER A 256 -7.17 -0.42 -23.51
C SER A 256 -7.37 -0.85 -22.06
N GLY A 257 -8.27 -0.16 -21.35
CA GLY A 257 -9.67 -0.63 -21.10
C GLY A 257 -9.93 -1.58 -19.92
N ALA A 258 -11.10 -1.41 -19.28
CA ALA A 258 -11.44 -1.79 -17.90
C ALA A 258 -11.75 -3.29 -17.58
N VAL A 259 -11.40 -3.75 -16.36
CA VAL A 259 -11.64 -5.08 -15.75
C VAL A 259 -12.85 -5.10 -14.78
N LEU A 260 -13.98 -5.75 -15.10
CA LEU A 260 -15.09 -5.87 -14.13
C LEU A 260 -15.07 -7.18 -13.32
N ARG A 261 -15.00 -6.98 -11.99
CA ARG A 261 -15.39 -7.72 -10.76
C ARG A 261 -15.53 -9.25 -10.68
N ASP A 262 -15.75 -10.01 -11.76
CA ASP A 262 -16.20 -11.42 -11.63
C ASP A 262 -15.28 -12.48 -12.27
N GLY A 263 -14.00 -12.17 -12.48
CA GLY A 263 -12.97 -13.20 -12.68
C GLY A 263 -13.07 -14.05 -13.96
N LYS A 264 -13.85 -13.64 -14.97
CA LYS A 264 -13.91 -14.30 -16.28
C LYS A 264 -13.69 -13.28 -17.40
N LEU A 265 -12.42 -12.97 -17.64
CA LEU A 265 -11.98 -12.29 -18.85
C LEU A 265 -11.73 -13.32 -19.94
N ARG A 266 -12.28 -13.07 -21.13
CA ARG A 266 -11.98 -13.81 -22.35
C ARG A 266 -11.40 -12.85 -23.36
N VAL A 267 -10.21 -13.17 -23.88
CA VAL A 267 -9.66 -12.50 -25.06
C VAL A 267 -9.92 -13.39 -26.25
N GLU A 268 -10.52 -12.80 -27.28
CA GLU A 268 -10.76 -13.47 -28.53
C GLU A 268 -9.97 -12.79 -29.63
N ILE A 269 -9.18 -13.59 -30.36
CA ILE A 269 -8.43 -13.13 -31.53
C ILE A 269 -9.00 -13.86 -32.74
N GLN A 270 -9.60 -13.11 -33.66
CA GLN A 270 -10.14 -13.63 -34.92
C GLN A 270 -9.30 -13.12 -36.07
N ARG A 271 -9.02 -13.95 -37.08
CA ARG A 271 -8.42 -13.46 -38.32
C ARG A 271 -9.52 -12.78 -39.15
N ALA A 272 -9.30 -11.53 -39.52
CA ALA A 272 -10.27 -10.75 -40.29
C ALA A 272 -10.56 -11.44 -41.63
N GLY A 273 -11.84 -11.67 -41.91
CA GLY A 273 -12.31 -12.34 -43.13
C GLY A 273 -12.44 -13.87 -43.05
N GLU A 274 -11.93 -14.52 -41.99
CA GLU A 274 -12.04 -15.99 -41.85
C GLU A 274 -13.06 -16.44 -40.80
N GLY A 275 -13.51 -15.55 -39.90
CA GLY A 275 -14.48 -15.88 -38.85
C GLY A 275 -14.01 -16.94 -37.85
N LYS A 276 -12.75 -17.36 -37.94
CA LYS A 276 -12.14 -18.41 -37.13
C LYS A 276 -11.40 -17.78 -35.95
N SER A 277 -11.88 -18.06 -34.75
CA SER A 277 -11.22 -17.66 -33.50
C SER A 277 -10.00 -18.56 -33.29
N ILE A 278 -8.82 -17.95 -33.16
CA ILE A 278 -7.57 -18.66 -32.92
C ILE A 278 -7.36 -18.88 -31.42
N PHE A 279 -7.99 -18.05 -30.58
CA PHE A 279 -7.86 -18.12 -29.14
C PHE A 279 -9.18 -17.79 -28.45
N ALA A 280 -9.61 -18.67 -27.54
CA ALA A 280 -10.83 -18.53 -26.75
C ALA A 280 -10.66 -19.35 -25.47
N THR A 281 -9.79 -18.93 -24.55
CA THR A 281 -9.67 -19.63 -23.26
C THR A 281 -10.49 -18.92 -22.19
N PRO A 282 -11.09 -19.68 -21.26
CA PRO A 282 -11.27 -19.19 -19.91
C PRO A 282 -9.91 -19.12 -19.21
N LEU A 283 -9.77 -18.19 -18.26
CA LEU A 283 -8.59 -18.04 -17.41
C LEU A 283 -8.14 -19.39 -16.79
N PRO A 284 -6.82 -19.59 -16.56
CA PRO A 284 -5.76 -18.59 -16.63
C PRO A 284 -5.34 -18.25 -18.08
N ILE A 285 -5.04 -16.97 -18.30
CA ILE A 285 -4.45 -16.49 -19.55
C ILE A 285 -3.05 -17.13 -19.65
N PRO A 286 -2.69 -17.77 -20.78
CA PRO A 286 -1.35 -18.30 -20.94
C PRO A 286 -0.35 -17.16 -20.83
N THR A 287 0.63 -17.32 -19.94
CA THR A 287 1.82 -16.46 -19.89
C THR A 287 2.77 -16.76 -21.05
N ASP A 288 2.56 -17.88 -21.74
CA ASP A 288 3.39 -18.32 -22.84
C ASP A 288 3.10 -17.54 -24.12
N PRO A 289 4.16 -17.17 -24.87
CA PRO A 289 4.07 -16.60 -26.19
C PRO A 289 3.09 -17.31 -27.13
N ILE A 290 2.13 -16.60 -27.69
CA ILE A 290 1.33 -17.11 -28.82
C ILE A 290 1.92 -16.55 -30.11
N ALA A 291 2.38 -17.43 -31.00
CA ALA A 291 2.82 -17.06 -32.34
C ALA A 291 1.61 -16.95 -33.29
N LEU A 292 1.38 -15.76 -33.85
CA LEU A 292 0.35 -15.54 -34.87
C LEU A 292 1.00 -15.45 -36.26
N PRO A 293 0.42 -16.09 -37.30
CA PRO A 293 0.91 -15.95 -38.67
C PRO A 293 0.63 -14.54 -39.22
N PRO A 294 1.24 -14.13 -40.35
CA PRO A 294 0.93 -12.87 -41.00
C PRO A 294 -0.56 -12.75 -41.38
N GLY A 295 -1.13 -11.56 -41.25
CA GLY A 295 -2.54 -11.30 -41.54
C GLY A 295 -3.16 -10.21 -40.67
N THR A 296 -4.39 -9.82 -41.00
CA THR A 296 -5.17 -8.90 -40.18
C THR A 296 -5.98 -9.68 -39.16
N TYR A 297 -5.95 -9.23 -37.92
CA TYR A 297 -6.60 -9.82 -36.77
C TYR A 297 -7.52 -8.80 -36.12
N GLU A 298 -8.65 -9.27 -35.65
CA GLU A 298 -9.56 -8.55 -34.80
C GLU A 298 -9.42 -9.09 -33.38
N VAL A 299 -9.03 -8.22 -32.46
CA VAL A 299 -8.87 -8.55 -31.05
C VAL A 299 -10.06 -7.99 -30.30
N SER A 300 -10.87 -8.88 -29.72
CA SER A 300 -12.03 -8.53 -28.91
C SER A 300 -11.81 -8.90 -27.46
N LEU A 301 -12.06 -7.95 -26.57
CA LEU A 301 -12.06 -8.16 -25.12
C LEU A 301 -13.50 -8.35 -24.64
N TRP A 302 -13.76 -9.44 -23.93
CA TRP A 302 -15.10 -9.79 -23.46
C TRP A 302 -15.19 -9.73 -21.93
N SER A 303 -16.35 -9.29 -21.43
CA SER A 303 -16.76 -9.39 -20.03
C SER A 303 -17.91 -10.38 -19.94
N GLY A 304 -17.67 -11.55 -19.34
CA GLY A 304 -18.66 -12.63 -19.32
C GLY A 304 -18.92 -13.21 -20.71
N GLU A 305 -20.11 -13.79 -20.93
CA GLU A 305 -20.42 -14.51 -22.18
C GLU A 305 -20.94 -13.62 -23.32
N GLU A 306 -21.40 -12.40 -23.04
CA GLU A 306 -22.20 -11.64 -24.04
C GLU A 306 -21.74 -10.20 -24.30
N LYS A 307 -20.80 -9.64 -23.53
CA LYS A 307 -20.44 -8.21 -23.66
C LYS A 307 -19.03 -8.00 -24.20
N ILE A 308 -18.94 -7.52 -25.45
CA ILE A 308 -17.70 -6.99 -26.02
C ILE A 308 -17.41 -5.64 -25.35
N LEU A 309 -16.32 -5.57 -24.61
CA LEU A 309 -15.82 -4.32 -24.01
C LEU A 309 -15.10 -3.46 -25.04
N ARG A 310 -14.36 -4.08 -25.96
CA ARG A 310 -13.63 -3.39 -27.03
C ARG A 310 -13.22 -4.33 -28.15
N ARG A 311 -12.98 -3.75 -29.32
CA ARG A 311 -12.60 -4.40 -30.57
C ARG A 311 -11.51 -3.57 -31.24
N ASN A 312 -10.37 -4.18 -31.56
CA ASN A 312 -9.25 -3.53 -32.26
C ASN A 312 -8.83 -4.37 -33.47
N ALA A 313 -8.38 -3.73 -34.54
CA ALA A 313 -7.79 -4.42 -35.69
C ALA A 313 -6.25 -4.29 -35.65
N VAL A 314 -5.54 -5.39 -35.92
CA VAL A 314 -4.08 -5.49 -35.93
C VAL A 314 -3.67 -6.14 -37.25
N SER A 315 -2.73 -5.57 -38.00
CA SER A 315 -2.20 -6.21 -39.21
C SER A 315 -0.75 -6.63 -39.01
N LEU A 316 -0.45 -7.90 -39.26
CA LEU A 316 0.88 -8.50 -39.18
C LEU A 316 1.45 -8.69 -40.59
N ALA A 317 2.64 -8.12 -40.84
CA ALA A 317 3.35 -8.25 -42.12
C ALA A 317 4.06 -9.61 -42.24
N SER A 318 4.42 -10.02 -43.47
CA SER A 318 5.15 -11.26 -43.69
C SER A 318 6.53 -11.23 -43.03
N GLY A 319 6.86 -12.30 -42.28
CA GLY A 319 8.15 -12.43 -41.59
C GLY A 319 8.16 -11.97 -40.13
N GLU A 320 7.10 -11.32 -39.64
CA GLU A 320 6.97 -10.96 -38.23
C GLU A 320 6.21 -12.07 -37.47
N GLN A 321 6.92 -12.90 -36.70
CA GLN A 321 6.30 -13.63 -35.59
C GLN A 321 6.23 -12.66 -34.41
N LYS A 322 5.03 -12.18 -34.07
CA LYS A 322 4.84 -11.30 -32.90
C LYS A 322 4.25 -12.09 -31.76
N ILE A 323 4.98 -12.04 -30.65
CA ILE A 323 4.57 -12.62 -29.40
C ILE A 323 3.59 -11.65 -28.73
N VAL A 324 2.41 -12.15 -28.40
CA VAL A 324 1.43 -11.44 -27.57
C VAL A 324 1.69 -11.80 -26.12
N TYR A 325 2.02 -10.82 -25.29
CA TYR A 325 2.10 -11.00 -23.84
C TYR A 325 0.99 -10.22 -23.16
N PHE A 326 0.54 -10.77 -22.04
CA PHE A 326 -0.29 -10.08 -21.07
C PHE A 326 0.62 -9.66 -19.91
N THR A 327 0.83 -8.35 -19.79
CA THR A 327 1.33 -7.77 -18.54
C THR A 327 0.12 -7.42 -17.68
N PRO A 328 0.00 -7.99 -16.46
CA PRO A 328 -0.99 -7.51 -15.49
C PRO A 328 -0.76 -6.03 -15.15
#